data_AF-A0A4U5N254-F1
#
_entry.id   AF-A0A4U5N254-F1
#
_cell.length_a   1.000
_cell.length_b   1.000
_cell.length_c   1.000
_cell.angle_alpha   90.00
_cell.angle_beta   90.00
_cell.angle_gamma   90.00
#
_symmetry.space_group_name_H-M   'P 1'
#
loop_
_entity.id
_entity.type
_entity.pdbx_description
1 polymer ?
#
loop_
_entity_poly.entity_id
_entity_poly.type
_entity_poly.pdbx_seq_one_letter_code
_entity_poly.pdbx_strand_id
1 'polypeptide(L)'
;MLYQMTKSGATIDQILYLKPISGLNQNLSNMDRVPIVFIQDLFKNLTVFKAVTEFARLPRNYGLCAKELEEKGHNKYLVLKNGSFDKVCFFDNKYNIIEADTQLFCPKFRTGKYVCFIDDNEDDLHENDCSTNHLDEFLKESGMLSLQIESSSFNSKWVETCSAWRSLQQVYVSIKLNESVLQLLNNLLNQEQLLCLRVPGDYDGVEEVELCSAFLQQKQFQGLRFSVWNEAAKNQLMLVASKNTDEFLGKTITWFCKATLHNDSFACVKCIQEGWISYRKGNVLVAYYSDTLNATAEEFMEDVVQCEILFV
;
A
#
# COMPACT_ATOMS: atom_id res chain seq x y z
N MET A 1 4.32 -46.67 28.13
CA MET A 1 4.94 -46.89 26.81
C MET A 1 3.86 -46.66 25.76
N LEU A 2 4.07 -45.65 24.89
CA LEU A 2 3.33 -45.26 23.68
C LEU A 2 1.80 -44.98 23.70
N TYR A 3 1.51 -43.67 23.65
CA TYR A 3 0.68 -42.93 22.69
C TYR A 3 -0.20 -43.69 21.67
N GLN A 4 -1.45 -43.25 21.53
CA GLN A 4 -2.06 -42.96 20.22
C GLN A 4 -3.05 -41.80 20.32
N MET A 5 -2.72 -40.71 19.62
CA MET A 5 -3.56 -39.55 19.31
C MET A 5 -4.42 -39.87 18.08
N THR A 6 -5.69 -39.45 18.08
CA THR A 6 -6.43 -39.19 16.84
C THR A 6 -6.75 -37.69 16.77
N LYS A 7 -5.93 -36.98 16.00
CA LYS A 7 -6.20 -35.64 15.49
C LYS A 7 -7.07 -35.77 14.23
N SER A 8 -8.27 -35.20 14.21
CA SER A 8 -8.94 -34.87 12.95
C SER A 8 -8.58 -33.44 12.57
N GLY A 9 -7.60 -33.29 11.68
CA GLY A 9 -7.27 -32.01 11.05
C GLY A 9 -8.24 -31.73 9.91
N ALA A 10 -8.97 -30.62 9.98
CA ALA A 10 -9.59 -30.01 8.81
C ALA A 10 -8.55 -29.09 8.16
N THR A 11 -8.26 -29.31 6.88
CA THR A 11 -7.35 -28.51 6.04
C THR A 11 -8.09 -27.32 5.41
N ILE A 12 -7.37 -26.22 5.20
CA ILE A 12 -7.85 -24.91 4.71
C ILE A 12 -8.24 -24.90 3.21
N ASP A 13 -8.09 -26.01 2.51
CA ASP A 13 -8.59 -26.18 1.13
C ASP A 13 -10.12 -26.15 1.00
N GLN A 14 -10.86 -26.10 2.12
CA GLN A 14 -12.32 -26.02 2.11
C GLN A 14 -12.90 -24.59 2.06
N ILE A 15 -12.08 -23.54 2.17
CA ILE A 15 -12.59 -22.15 2.18
C ILE A 15 -12.53 -21.48 0.79
N LEU A 16 -11.70 -21.96 -0.14
CA LEU A 16 -11.58 -21.34 -1.48
C LEU A 16 -11.93 -22.26 -2.66
N TYR A 17 -12.27 -23.54 -2.42
CA TYR A 17 -12.92 -24.40 -3.41
C TYR A 17 -14.18 -25.03 -2.82
N LEU A 18 -15.26 -24.26 -2.81
CA LEU A 18 -16.59 -24.84 -2.70
C LEU A 18 -16.84 -25.71 -3.93
N LYS A 19 -16.63 -27.03 -3.80
CA LYS A 19 -17.41 -27.99 -4.60
C LYS A 19 -18.87 -27.56 -4.49
N PRO A 20 -19.66 -27.57 -5.57
CA PRO A 20 -21.06 -27.18 -5.52
C PRO A 20 -21.80 -28.17 -4.60
N ILE A 21 -21.89 -27.83 -3.32
CA ILE A 21 -22.86 -28.38 -2.39
C ILE A 21 -24.19 -27.88 -2.90
N SER A 22 -25.13 -28.79 -3.16
CA SER A 22 -26.46 -28.56 -3.73
C SER A 22 -27.41 -27.75 -2.81
N GLY A 23 -26.88 -26.73 -2.13
CA GLY A 23 -27.58 -25.75 -1.29
C GLY A 23 -26.98 -24.33 -1.31
N LEU A 24 -25.90 -24.06 -2.05
CA LEU A 24 -25.22 -22.75 -2.08
C LEU A 24 -25.83 -21.69 -3.02
N ASN A 25 -26.83 -22.06 -3.81
CA ASN A 25 -27.49 -21.13 -4.75
C ASN A 25 -28.19 -19.94 -4.07
N GLN A 26 -28.48 -20.01 -2.77
CA GLN A 26 -29.12 -18.89 -2.06
C GLN A 26 -28.13 -17.79 -1.66
N ASN A 27 -26.88 -18.12 -1.30
CA ASN A 27 -25.89 -17.12 -0.85
C ASN A 27 -25.22 -16.35 -2.00
N LEU A 28 -25.07 -16.96 -3.17
CA LEU A 28 -24.57 -16.26 -4.37
C LEU A 28 -25.54 -15.19 -4.90
N SER A 29 -26.84 -15.32 -4.61
CA SER A 29 -27.84 -14.30 -4.99
C SER A 29 -27.78 -13.03 -4.14
N ASN A 30 -27.13 -13.08 -2.97
CA ASN A 30 -27.08 -11.96 -2.04
C ASN A 30 -25.94 -10.96 -2.37
N MET A 31 -24.89 -11.40 -3.06
CA MET A 31 -23.78 -10.51 -3.49
C MET A 31 -24.18 -9.52 -4.60
N ASP A 32 -25.25 -9.80 -5.36
CA ASP A 32 -25.77 -8.86 -6.36
C ASP A 32 -26.50 -7.66 -5.76
N ARG A 33 -26.78 -7.68 -4.45
CA ARG A 33 -27.50 -6.61 -3.76
C ARG A 33 -26.61 -5.45 -3.31
N VAL A 34 -25.28 -5.64 -3.35
CA VAL A 34 -24.35 -4.56 -3.02
C VAL A 34 -24.33 -3.57 -4.18
N PRO A 35 -24.63 -2.27 -3.93
CA PRO A 35 -24.62 -1.28 -5.00
C PRO A 35 -23.26 -1.22 -5.70
N ILE A 36 -23.26 -1.22 -7.04
CA ILE A 36 -22.03 -1.13 -7.85
C ILE A 36 -21.17 0.08 -7.45
N VAL A 37 -21.80 1.20 -7.09
CA VAL A 37 -21.12 2.42 -6.63
C VAL A 37 -20.30 2.14 -5.37
N PHE A 38 -20.84 1.39 -4.41
CA PHE A 38 -20.12 0.99 -3.20
C PHE A 38 -18.91 0.09 -3.54
N ILE A 39 -19.08 -0.87 -4.45
CA ILE A 39 -17.99 -1.76 -4.89
C ILE A 39 -16.87 -0.95 -5.57
N GLN A 40 -17.23 0.01 -6.41
CA GLN A 40 -16.28 0.90 -7.08
C GLN A 40 -15.50 1.76 -6.08
N ASP A 41 -16.17 2.34 -5.09
CA ASP A 41 -15.50 3.15 -4.07
C ASP A 41 -14.65 2.28 -3.12
N LEU A 42 -15.09 1.06 -2.81
CA LEU A 42 -14.29 0.08 -2.08
C LEU A 42 -12.98 -0.21 -2.83
N PHE A 43 -13.03 -0.51 -4.12
CA PHE A 43 -11.81 -0.82 -4.88
C PHE A 43 -10.85 0.36 -5.00
N LYS A 44 -11.33 1.60 -5.11
CA LYS A 44 -10.45 2.79 -5.06
C LYS A 44 -9.67 2.89 -3.76
N ASN A 45 -10.26 2.48 -2.64
CA ASN A 45 -9.55 2.45 -1.35
C ASN A 45 -8.63 1.24 -1.24
N LEU A 46 -8.98 0.10 -1.83
CA LEU A 46 -8.15 -1.12 -1.80
C LEU A 46 -6.90 -1.00 -2.69
N THR A 47 -6.93 -0.21 -3.76
CA THR A 47 -5.77 0.01 -4.65
C THR A 47 -4.58 0.60 -3.93
N VAL A 48 -4.78 1.19 -2.74
CA VAL A 48 -3.69 1.59 -1.84
C VAL A 48 -2.75 0.41 -1.57
N PHE A 49 -3.32 -0.74 -1.21
CA PHE A 49 -2.60 -1.84 -0.59
C PHE A 49 -2.31 -2.96 -1.56
N LYS A 50 -3.21 -3.19 -2.52
CA LYS A 50 -3.18 -4.36 -3.40
C LYS A 50 -3.50 -4.00 -4.83
N ALA A 51 -2.90 -4.74 -5.75
CA ALA A 51 -3.28 -4.70 -7.16
C ALA A 51 -4.74 -5.16 -7.30
N VAL A 52 -5.51 -4.45 -8.13
CA VAL A 52 -6.94 -4.77 -8.34
C VAL A 52 -7.13 -6.08 -9.09
N THR A 53 -6.11 -6.52 -9.84
CA THR A 53 -6.07 -7.76 -10.62
C THR A 53 -6.50 -8.98 -9.80
N GLU A 54 -6.15 -9.05 -8.51
CA GLU A 54 -6.57 -10.14 -7.62
C GLU A 54 -8.10 -10.25 -7.53
N PHE A 55 -8.80 -9.11 -7.56
CA PHE A 55 -10.25 -9.03 -7.45
C PHE A 55 -10.97 -9.23 -8.79
N ALA A 56 -10.27 -9.17 -9.92
CA ALA A 56 -10.84 -9.38 -11.26
C ALA A 56 -11.44 -10.79 -11.45
N ARG A 57 -11.00 -11.75 -10.64
CA ARG A 57 -11.50 -13.13 -10.61
C ARG A 57 -12.80 -13.30 -9.80
N LEU A 58 -13.16 -12.32 -8.98
CA LEU A 58 -14.38 -12.41 -8.17
C LEU A 58 -15.62 -12.45 -9.10
N PRO A 59 -16.67 -13.18 -8.73
CA PRO A 59 -17.85 -13.27 -9.58
C PRO A 59 -18.57 -11.92 -9.69
N ARG A 60 -19.32 -11.75 -10.79
CA ARG A 60 -20.34 -10.70 -10.97
C ARG A 60 -19.76 -9.29 -10.84
N ASN A 61 -20.45 -8.39 -10.14
CA ASN A 61 -20.13 -6.97 -10.06
C ASN A 61 -18.74 -6.70 -9.48
N TYR A 62 -18.23 -7.55 -8.57
CA TYR A 62 -16.89 -7.40 -8.02
C TYR A 62 -15.82 -7.59 -9.10
N GLY A 63 -15.81 -8.72 -9.80
CA GLY A 63 -14.85 -8.95 -10.89
C GLY A 63 -15.01 -7.96 -12.03
N LEU A 64 -16.24 -7.57 -12.37
CA LEU A 64 -16.49 -6.57 -13.40
C LEU A 64 -15.90 -5.20 -13.02
N CYS A 65 -16.19 -4.70 -11.81
CA CYS A 65 -15.65 -3.42 -11.36
C CYS A 65 -14.13 -3.45 -11.22
N ALA A 66 -13.57 -4.58 -10.76
CA ALA A 66 -12.14 -4.77 -10.64
C ALA A 66 -11.45 -4.71 -12.02
N LYS A 67 -11.98 -5.44 -13.03
CA LYS A 67 -11.47 -5.37 -14.41
C LYS A 67 -11.57 -3.97 -15.01
N GLU A 68 -12.71 -3.30 -14.84
CA GLU A 68 -12.85 -1.93 -15.33
C GLU A 68 -11.82 -0.98 -14.70
N LEU A 69 -11.57 -1.12 -13.40
CA LEU A 69 -10.60 -0.30 -12.70
C LEU A 69 -9.15 -0.69 -13.04
N GLU A 70 -8.87 -1.95 -13.32
CA GLU A 70 -7.57 -2.41 -13.81
C GLU A 70 -7.27 -1.82 -15.20
N GLU A 71 -8.24 -1.85 -16.11
CA GLU A 71 -8.10 -1.38 -17.50
C GLU A 71 -8.10 0.15 -17.63
N LYS A 72 -8.89 0.86 -16.82
CA LYS A 72 -9.12 2.31 -16.97
C LYS A 72 -8.59 3.15 -15.80
N GLY A 73 -8.10 2.47 -14.76
CA GLY A 73 -7.58 3.10 -13.56
C GLY A 73 -6.33 3.91 -13.86
N HIS A 74 -6.27 5.09 -13.26
CA HIS A 74 -5.14 5.98 -13.43
C HIS A 74 -4.93 6.85 -12.19
N ASN A 75 -3.70 7.33 -12.06
CA ASN A 75 -3.27 8.27 -11.05
C ASN A 75 -3.02 9.63 -11.69
N LYS A 76 -3.34 10.70 -10.97
CA LYS A 76 -3.04 12.08 -11.38
C LYS A 76 -1.96 12.68 -10.47
N TYR A 77 -0.94 13.28 -11.04
CA TYR A 77 0.17 13.87 -10.30
C TYR A 77 0.21 15.37 -10.56
N LEU A 78 0.29 16.15 -9.49
CA LEU A 78 0.68 17.56 -9.51
C LEU A 78 2.13 17.62 -9.04
N VAL A 79 3.03 17.99 -9.94
CA VAL A 79 4.47 18.01 -9.68
C VAL A 79 4.88 19.41 -9.26
N LEU A 80 5.51 19.50 -8.09
CA LEU A 80 6.15 20.68 -7.54
C LEU A 80 7.66 20.47 -7.65
N LYS A 81 8.30 21.24 -8.51
CA LYS A 81 9.74 21.19 -8.77
C LYS A 81 10.42 22.36 -8.07
N ASN A 82 11.40 22.10 -7.22
CA ASN A 82 12.10 23.12 -6.43
C ASN A 82 11.13 24.06 -5.67
N GLY A 83 10.00 23.52 -5.19
CA GLY A 83 8.97 24.27 -4.48
C GLY A 83 8.00 25.10 -5.34
N SER A 84 8.06 25.01 -6.67
CA SER A 84 7.15 25.69 -7.59
C SER A 84 6.36 24.71 -8.44
N PHE A 85 5.19 25.12 -8.94
CA PHE A 85 4.42 24.28 -9.85
C PHE A 85 5.19 24.05 -11.16
N ASP A 86 5.32 22.79 -11.56
CA ASP A 86 5.94 22.38 -12.82
C ASP A 86 4.87 21.94 -13.82
N LYS A 87 4.22 20.81 -13.53
CA LYS A 87 3.26 20.18 -14.45
C LYS A 87 2.25 19.29 -13.75
N VAL A 88 1.25 18.90 -14.54
CA VAL A 88 0.34 17.81 -14.22
C VAL A 88 0.59 16.65 -15.18
N CYS A 89 0.74 15.44 -14.66
CA CYS A 89 0.88 14.23 -15.46
C CYS A 89 -0.04 13.11 -14.95
N PHE A 90 -0.25 12.11 -15.80
CA PHE A 90 -1.12 10.96 -15.53
C PHE A 90 -0.33 9.68 -15.70
N PHE A 91 -0.61 8.71 -14.85
CA PHE A 91 0.00 7.39 -14.90
C PHE A 91 -1.06 6.31 -14.86
N ASP A 92 -0.84 5.22 -15.58
CA ASP A 92 -1.67 4.02 -15.44
C ASP A 92 -1.38 3.30 -14.09
N ASN A 93 -2.10 2.21 -13.82
CA ASN A 93 -1.88 1.40 -12.62
C ASN A 93 -0.52 0.68 -12.59
N LYS A 94 0.22 0.68 -13.70
CA LYS A 94 1.57 0.11 -13.84
C LYS A 94 2.65 1.20 -13.79
N TYR A 95 2.28 2.44 -13.46
CA TYR A 95 3.17 3.61 -13.42
C TYR A 95 3.79 3.98 -14.77
N ASN A 96 3.16 3.63 -15.88
CA ASN A 96 3.53 4.17 -17.20
C ASN A 96 2.86 5.54 -17.38
N ILE A 97 3.59 6.50 -17.95
CA ILE A 97 3.05 7.82 -18.29
C ILE A 97 1.98 7.67 -19.37
N ILE A 98 0.85 8.34 -19.18
CA ILE A 98 -0.23 8.44 -20.16
C ILE A 98 -0.16 9.83 -20.79
N GLU A 99 0.00 9.89 -22.11
CA GLU A 99 0.03 11.16 -22.86
C GLU A 99 -1.36 11.82 -22.83
N ALA A 100 -1.42 13.06 -22.32
CA ALA A 100 -2.67 13.72 -21.97
C ALA A 100 -3.59 14.07 -23.16
N ASP A 101 -3.03 14.10 -24.36
CA ASP A 101 -3.71 14.34 -25.64
C ASP A 101 -4.40 13.08 -26.20
N THR A 102 -4.04 11.89 -25.72
CA THR A 102 -4.55 10.63 -26.25
C THR A 102 -5.86 10.15 -25.61
N GLN A 103 -6.23 10.66 -24.42
CA GLN A 103 -7.35 10.09 -23.66
C GLN A 103 -8.10 11.12 -22.79
N LEU A 104 -9.43 11.13 -22.90
CA LEU A 104 -10.30 11.83 -21.95
C LEU A 104 -10.35 11.04 -20.64
N PHE A 105 -9.60 11.48 -19.63
CA PHE A 105 -9.60 10.85 -18.31
C PHE A 105 -10.94 11.07 -17.59
N CYS A 106 -11.66 9.97 -17.34
CA CYS A 106 -12.88 10.03 -16.55
C CYS A 106 -12.53 10.03 -15.04
N PRO A 107 -12.88 11.07 -14.26
CA PRO A 107 -12.55 11.15 -12.83
C PRO A 107 -13.05 9.96 -12.00
N LYS A 108 -14.07 9.25 -12.49
CA LYS A 108 -14.61 8.04 -11.86
C LYS A 108 -13.56 6.92 -11.69
N PHE A 109 -12.61 6.79 -12.62
CA PHE A 109 -11.58 5.75 -12.58
C PHE A 109 -10.26 6.22 -11.97
N ARG A 110 -10.23 7.45 -11.42
CA ARG A 110 -9.03 7.92 -10.72
C ARG A 110 -8.89 7.19 -9.38
N THR A 111 -7.81 6.44 -9.23
CA THR A 111 -7.49 5.67 -8.03
C THR A 111 -6.79 6.54 -6.99
N GLY A 112 -5.84 7.36 -7.43
CA GLY A 112 -5.10 8.28 -6.56
C GLY A 112 -4.82 9.63 -7.21
N LYS A 113 -4.54 10.61 -6.36
CA LYS A 113 -3.99 11.91 -6.75
C LYS A 113 -2.81 12.26 -5.86
N TYR A 114 -1.69 12.62 -6.48
CA TYR A 114 -0.42 12.80 -5.81
C TYR A 114 0.05 14.24 -5.95
N VAL A 115 0.42 14.87 -4.84
CA VAL A 115 1.28 16.05 -4.88
C VAL A 115 2.71 15.55 -4.71
N CYS A 116 3.54 15.74 -5.74
CA CYS A 116 4.91 15.22 -5.77
C CYS A 116 5.91 16.36 -5.70
N PHE A 117 6.76 16.35 -4.68
CA PHE A 117 7.87 17.29 -4.52
C PHE A 117 9.14 16.66 -5.08
N ILE A 118 9.73 17.27 -6.10
CA ILE A 118 10.99 16.85 -6.70
C ILE A 118 12.01 17.99 -6.68
N ASP A 119 13.27 17.68 -6.42
CA ASP A 119 14.37 18.61 -6.69
C ASP A 119 14.90 18.34 -8.08
N ASP A 120 15.32 19.40 -8.77
CA ASP A 120 16.13 19.27 -9.98
C ASP A 120 17.48 19.92 -9.77
N ASN A 121 18.49 19.28 -10.32
CA ASN A 121 19.87 19.77 -10.33
C ASN A 121 20.09 20.84 -11.41
N GLU A 122 19.14 21.05 -12.33
CA GLU A 122 19.20 22.10 -13.34
C GLU A 122 18.70 23.45 -12.79
N ASP A 123 19.57 24.47 -12.85
CA ASP A 123 19.45 25.81 -12.26
C ASP A 123 18.30 26.69 -12.80
N ASP A 124 17.41 26.15 -13.65
CA ASP A 124 16.32 26.92 -14.23
C ASP A 124 15.16 27.07 -13.23
N LEU A 125 15.36 27.98 -12.28
CA LEU A 125 14.31 28.54 -11.43
C LEU A 125 13.35 29.35 -12.31
N HIS A 126 12.36 28.67 -12.88
CA HIS A 126 11.18 29.37 -13.36
C HIS A 126 10.42 29.94 -12.16
N GLU A 127 10.59 31.25 -11.90
CA GLU A 127 9.69 32.03 -11.06
C GLU A 127 8.29 32.00 -11.68
N ASN A 128 7.52 30.97 -11.37
CA ASN A 128 6.12 30.89 -11.75
C ASN A 128 5.28 30.99 -10.47
N ASP A 129 4.88 32.22 -10.16
CA ASP A 129 4.13 32.63 -8.97
C ASP A 129 2.64 32.20 -9.03
N CYS A 130 2.33 31.12 -9.77
CA CYS A 130 0.97 30.62 -10.01
C CYS A 130 0.64 29.35 -9.20
N SER A 131 1.45 29.03 -8.19
CA SER A 131 1.45 27.71 -7.53
C SER A 131 0.23 27.41 -6.66
N THR A 132 -0.46 28.42 -6.09
CA THR A 132 -1.55 28.19 -5.13
C THR A 132 -2.87 27.83 -5.80
N ASN A 133 -3.24 28.50 -6.90
CA ASN A 133 -4.54 28.25 -7.56
C ASN A 133 -4.64 26.82 -8.13
N HIS A 134 -3.59 26.33 -8.78
CA HIS A 134 -3.56 24.97 -9.31
C HIS A 134 -3.60 23.91 -8.21
N LEU A 135 -2.90 24.15 -7.10
CA LEU A 135 -2.92 23.27 -5.94
C LEU A 135 -4.32 23.24 -5.30
N ASP A 136 -4.95 24.40 -5.09
CA ASP A 136 -6.28 24.50 -4.51
C ASP A 136 -7.36 23.82 -5.35
N GLU A 137 -7.30 23.95 -6.68
CA GLU A 137 -8.18 23.22 -7.60
C GLU A 137 -7.94 21.72 -7.52
N PHE A 138 -6.67 21.29 -7.55
CA PHE A 138 -6.29 19.89 -7.46
C PHE A 138 -6.76 19.22 -6.15
N LEU A 139 -6.66 19.94 -5.03
CA LEU A 139 -7.08 19.45 -3.72
C LEU A 139 -8.60 19.24 -3.64
N LYS A 140 -9.41 19.97 -4.42
CA LYS A 140 -10.88 19.81 -4.50
C LYS A 140 -11.33 18.61 -5.34
N GLU A 141 -10.46 18.07 -6.19
CA GLU A 141 -10.82 16.96 -7.08
C GLU A 141 -11.08 15.64 -6.32
N SER A 142 -11.84 14.72 -6.92
CA SER A 142 -12.03 13.38 -6.38
C SER A 142 -10.78 12.51 -6.49
N GLY A 143 -10.70 11.49 -5.63
CA GLY A 143 -9.58 10.56 -5.54
C GLY A 143 -8.85 10.71 -4.21
N MET A 144 -8.19 9.63 -3.79
CA MET A 144 -7.41 9.63 -2.56
C MET A 144 -6.22 10.56 -2.70
N LEU A 145 -6.09 11.52 -1.77
CA LEU A 145 -4.96 12.44 -1.76
C LEU A 145 -3.75 11.77 -1.13
N SER A 146 -2.65 11.84 -1.86
CA SER A 146 -1.35 11.28 -1.52
C SER A 146 -0.26 12.33 -1.67
N LEU A 147 0.77 12.23 -0.85
CA LEU A 147 1.93 13.11 -0.87
C LEU A 147 3.17 12.28 -1.16
N GLN A 148 3.98 12.73 -2.11
CA GLN A 148 5.28 12.14 -2.44
C GLN A 148 6.38 13.18 -2.26
N ILE A 149 7.38 12.85 -1.45
CA ILE A 149 8.48 13.73 -1.08
C ILE A 149 9.79 13.11 -1.58
N GLU A 150 10.27 13.62 -2.69
CA GLU A 150 11.55 13.25 -3.33
C GLU A 150 12.52 14.43 -3.38
N SER A 151 12.23 15.45 -2.60
CA SER A 151 12.86 16.76 -2.64
C SER A 151 13.39 17.12 -1.26
N SER A 152 14.69 17.35 -1.19
CA SER A 152 15.38 17.92 -0.04
C SER A 152 14.98 19.39 0.22
N SER A 153 14.45 20.10 -0.77
CA SER A 153 13.90 21.44 -0.59
C SER A 153 12.54 21.49 0.13
N PHE A 154 11.96 20.34 0.47
CA PHE A 154 10.77 20.25 1.32
C PHE A 154 11.05 20.84 2.71
N ASN A 155 10.36 21.94 3.04
CA ASN A 155 10.66 22.80 4.18
C ASN A 155 9.42 23.10 5.04
N SER A 156 9.59 23.90 6.09
CA SER A 156 8.54 24.24 7.07
C SER A 156 7.28 24.86 6.47
N LYS A 157 7.38 25.68 5.41
CA LYS A 157 6.21 26.23 4.71
C LYS A 157 5.34 25.11 4.13
N TRP A 158 5.99 24.10 3.54
CA TRP A 158 5.30 22.93 3.00
C TRP A 158 4.79 21.99 4.09
N VAL A 159 5.49 21.90 5.22
CA VAL A 159 4.99 21.18 6.40
C VAL A 159 3.66 21.75 6.85
N GLU A 160 3.55 23.06 7.05
CA GLU A 160 2.31 23.72 7.46
C GLU A 160 1.18 23.48 6.45
N THR A 161 1.49 23.69 5.16
CA THR A 161 0.53 23.52 4.07
C THR A 161 0.00 22.08 4.00
N CYS A 162 0.90 21.09 3.97
CA CYS A 162 0.52 19.68 3.86
C CYS A 162 -0.17 19.16 5.13
N SER A 163 0.22 19.67 6.31
CA SER A 163 -0.43 19.32 7.58
C SER A 163 -1.88 19.79 7.66
N ALA A 164 -2.29 20.78 6.86
CA ALA A 164 -3.67 21.25 6.81
C ALA A 164 -4.58 20.36 5.92
N TRP A 165 -4.02 19.45 5.12
CA TRP A 165 -4.79 18.61 4.20
C TRP A 165 -5.49 17.46 4.93
N ARG A 166 -6.73 17.69 5.34
CA ARG A 166 -7.57 16.71 6.07
C ARG A 166 -7.91 15.44 5.28
N SER A 167 -7.73 15.45 3.97
CA SER A 167 -7.97 14.30 3.10
C SER A 167 -6.71 13.54 2.75
N LEU A 168 -5.54 13.93 3.28
CA LEU A 168 -4.27 13.26 3.00
C LEU A 168 -4.24 11.89 3.69
N GLN A 169 -4.22 10.83 2.88
CA GLN A 169 -4.33 9.45 3.35
C GLN A 169 -3.06 8.63 3.11
N GLN A 170 -2.15 9.11 2.25
CA GLN A 170 -0.88 8.44 2.00
C GLN A 170 0.29 9.41 1.95
N VAL A 171 1.43 8.97 2.48
CA VAL A 171 2.70 9.68 2.35
C VAL A 171 3.76 8.71 1.87
N TYR A 172 4.53 9.15 0.88
CA TYR A 172 5.68 8.45 0.33
C TYR A 172 6.90 9.35 0.47
N VAL A 173 7.88 8.91 1.23
CA VAL A 173 9.14 9.61 1.39
C VAL A 173 10.24 8.80 0.69
N SER A 174 10.89 9.41 -0.30
CA SER A 174 12.00 8.82 -1.07
C SER A 174 13.37 9.36 -0.62
N ILE A 175 13.40 10.48 0.12
CA ILE A 175 14.61 11.08 0.68
C ILE A 175 14.85 10.64 2.12
N LYS A 176 16.07 10.86 2.63
CA LYS A 176 16.36 10.71 4.06
C LYS A 176 15.43 11.59 4.89
N LEU A 177 14.93 11.04 6.01
CA LEU A 177 14.08 11.77 6.95
C LEU A 177 14.87 12.93 7.57
N ASN A 178 14.49 14.16 7.21
CA ASN A 178 15.00 15.38 7.78
C ASN A 178 13.99 15.96 8.79
N GLU A 179 14.38 17.03 9.49
CA GLU A 179 13.54 17.66 10.52
C GLU A 179 12.15 18.07 10.00
N SER A 180 12.06 18.60 8.78
CA SER A 180 10.78 19.01 8.18
C SER A 180 9.87 17.81 7.91
N VAL A 181 10.41 16.72 7.37
CA VAL A 181 9.63 15.49 7.12
C VAL A 181 9.20 14.87 8.44
N LEU A 182 10.08 14.79 9.44
CA LEU A 182 9.73 14.29 10.78
C LEU A 182 8.63 15.14 11.44
N GLN A 183 8.71 16.47 11.32
CA GLN A 183 7.68 17.37 11.83
C GLN A 183 6.33 17.11 11.14
N LEU A 184 6.32 16.97 9.81
CA LEU A 184 5.10 16.62 9.07
C LEU A 184 4.53 15.29 9.55
N LEU A 185 5.35 14.24 9.66
CA LEU A 185 4.88 12.92 10.07
C LEU A 185 4.32 12.94 11.49
N ASN A 186 4.93 13.68 12.42
CA ASN A 186 4.38 13.88 13.77
C ASN A 186 3.05 14.62 13.75
N ASN A 187 2.90 15.66 12.91
CA ASN A 187 1.63 16.35 12.73
C ASN A 187 0.54 15.41 12.21
N LEU A 188 0.87 14.56 11.22
CA LEU A 188 -0.06 13.60 10.64
C LEU A 188 -0.41 12.46 11.58
N LEU A 189 0.54 12.02 12.40
CA LEU A 189 0.32 11.05 13.48
C LEU A 189 -0.74 11.59 14.45
N ASN A 190 -0.58 12.82 14.94
CA ASN A 190 -1.54 13.45 15.85
C ASN A 190 -2.95 13.65 15.25
N GLN A 191 -3.07 13.64 13.92
CA GLN A 191 -4.34 13.81 13.23
C GLN A 191 -5.07 12.50 12.94
N GLU A 192 -4.42 11.35 13.13
CA GLU A 192 -5.02 10.02 12.90
C GLU A 192 -5.74 9.86 11.55
N GLN A 193 -5.15 10.40 10.47
CA GLN A 193 -5.78 10.39 9.14
C GLN A 193 -5.08 9.47 8.13
N LEU A 194 -3.82 9.13 8.39
CA LEU A 194 -3.00 8.39 7.43
C LEU A 194 -3.39 6.91 7.39
N LEU A 195 -3.56 6.37 6.19
CA LEU A 195 -3.83 4.94 5.95
C LEU A 195 -2.55 4.18 5.62
N CYS A 196 -1.61 4.83 4.94
CA CYS A 196 -0.37 4.21 4.48
C CYS A 196 0.81 5.19 4.55
N LEU A 197 1.96 4.69 5.00
CA LEU A 197 3.23 5.41 5.00
C LEU A 197 4.29 4.57 4.29
N ARG A 198 5.01 5.18 3.34
CA ARG A 198 6.27 4.65 2.83
C ARG A 198 7.40 5.55 3.28
N VAL A 199 8.40 4.96 3.92
CA VAL A 199 9.64 5.64 4.32
C VAL A 199 10.84 5.00 3.63
N PRO A 200 11.96 5.74 3.48
CA PRO A 200 13.22 5.08 3.21
C PRO A 200 13.53 4.09 4.34
N GLY A 201 14.20 2.98 4.06
CA GLY A 201 14.53 1.97 5.08
C GLY A 201 15.95 2.11 5.65
N ASP A 202 16.74 3.08 5.18
CA ASP A 202 18.17 3.25 5.48
C ASP A 202 18.44 4.06 6.76
N TYR A 203 17.45 4.19 7.64
CA TYR A 203 17.60 4.91 8.89
C TYR A 203 18.07 3.99 10.02
N ASP A 204 19.05 4.44 10.80
CA ASP A 204 19.58 3.73 11.97
C ASP A 204 18.99 4.25 13.29
N GLY A 205 18.11 5.27 13.22
CA GLY A 205 17.61 5.97 14.39
C GLY A 205 16.43 5.27 15.07
N VAL A 206 16.45 5.31 16.40
CA VAL A 206 15.38 4.78 17.27
C VAL A 206 14.09 5.58 17.11
N GLU A 207 14.20 6.90 16.90
CA GLU A 207 13.07 7.82 16.78
C GLU A 207 12.18 7.47 15.57
N GLU A 208 12.77 7.14 14.43
CA GLU A 208 12.06 6.77 13.21
C GLU A 208 11.31 5.44 13.37
N VAL A 209 11.90 4.47 14.09
CA VAL A 209 11.20 3.21 14.41
C VAL A 209 10.05 3.45 15.37
N GLU A 210 10.23 4.29 16.38
CA GLU A 210 9.18 4.66 17.33
C GLU A 210 8.02 5.37 16.63
N LEU A 211 8.32 6.27 15.70
CA LEU A 211 7.33 6.94 14.86
C LEU A 211 6.54 5.95 13.99
N CYS A 212 7.24 5.03 13.30
CA CYS A 212 6.61 3.98 12.51
C CYS A 212 5.72 3.05 13.34
N SER A 213 6.19 2.69 14.53
CA SER A 213 5.44 1.90 15.52
C SER A 213 4.18 2.63 15.97
N ALA A 214 4.26 3.93 16.24
CA ALA A 214 3.12 4.74 16.64
C ALA A 214 2.03 4.77 15.55
N PHE A 215 2.40 4.92 14.27
CA PHE A 215 1.45 4.82 13.17
C PHE A 215 0.76 3.44 13.11
N LEU A 216 1.52 2.36 13.28
CA LEU A 216 0.98 0.99 13.28
C LEU A 216 0.05 0.68 14.46
N GLN A 217 -0.01 1.52 15.49
CA GLN A 217 -0.96 1.37 16.59
C GLN A 217 -2.28 2.11 16.32
N GLN A 218 -2.33 2.99 15.31
CA GLN A 218 -3.53 3.74 14.98
C GLN A 218 -4.57 2.84 14.30
N LYS A 219 -5.85 3.05 14.63
CA LYS A 219 -6.95 2.17 14.16
C LYS A 219 -7.15 2.22 12.65
N GLN A 220 -7.05 3.42 12.08
CA GLN A 220 -7.27 3.67 10.66
C GLN A 220 -6.05 3.29 9.80
N PHE A 221 -4.85 3.31 10.38
CA PHE A 221 -3.62 2.99 9.67
C PHE A 221 -3.59 1.50 9.28
N GLN A 222 -3.12 1.20 8.08
CA GLN A 222 -3.19 -0.15 7.51
C GLN A 222 -1.84 -0.62 6.96
N GLY A 223 -0.99 0.27 6.46
CA GLY A 223 0.18 -0.13 5.69
C GLY A 223 1.43 0.67 5.99
N LEU A 224 2.51 -0.01 6.37
CA LEU A 224 3.84 0.57 6.45
C LEU A 224 4.73 -0.06 5.37
N ARG A 225 5.49 0.77 4.66
CA ARG A 225 6.32 0.34 3.54
C ARG A 225 7.74 0.85 3.67
N PHE A 226 8.70 -0.04 3.44
CA PHE A 226 10.12 0.24 3.44
C PHE A 226 10.71 -0.02 2.07
N SER A 227 11.53 0.92 1.58
CA SER A 227 12.25 0.74 0.32
C SER A 227 13.49 -0.16 0.45
N VAL A 228 14.04 -0.34 1.65
CA VAL A 228 15.22 -1.21 1.88
C VAL A 228 15.06 -2.02 3.17
N TRP A 229 15.85 -3.08 3.30
CA TRP A 229 15.86 -3.97 4.46
C TRP A 229 16.55 -3.32 5.66
N ASN A 230 15.89 -3.38 6.83
CA ASN A 230 16.49 -3.03 8.10
C ASN A 230 16.03 -4.03 9.17
N GLU A 231 16.92 -4.95 9.53
CA GLU A 231 16.62 -6.01 10.48
C GLU A 231 16.34 -5.48 11.89
N ALA A 232 17.04 -4.44 12.32
CA ALA A 232 16.85 -3.84 13.65
C ALA A 232 15.46 -3.21 13.77
N ALA A 233 15.06 -2.40 12.77
CA ALA A 233 13.72 -1.83 12.70
C ALA A 233 12.64 -2.92 12.67
N LYS A 234 12.80 -3.95 11.82
CA LYS A 234 11.88 -5.09 11.77
C LYS A 234 11.75 -5.77 13.14
N ASN A 235 12.86 -6.04 13.83
CA ASN A 235 12.83 -6.74 15.11
C ASN A 235 12.14 -5.92 16.20
N GLN A 236 12.35 -4.60 16.22
CA GLN A 236 11.66 -3.70 17.13
C GLN A 236 10.15 -3.63 16.84
N LEU A 237 9.76 -3.49 15.56
CA LEU A 237 8.35 -3.49 15.17
C LEU A 237 7.63 -4.79 15.54
N MET A 238 8.29 -5.94 15.34
CA MET A 238 7.74 -7.23 15.75
C MET A 238 7.62 -7.38 17.28
N LEU A 239 8.56 -6.81 18.04
CA LEU A 239 8.46 -6.78 19.51
C LEU A 239 7.23 -5.99 19.95
N VAL A 240 6.98 -4.82 19.35
CA VAL A 240 5.77 -4.02 19.62
C VAL A 240 4.51 -4.78 19.23
N ALA A 241 4.46 -5.35 18.02
CA ALA A 241 3.31 -6.11 17.54
C ALA A 241 2.95 -7.29 18.47
N SER A 242 3.96 -7.98 19.01
CA SER A 242 3.74 -9.08 19.96
C SER A 242 3.10 -8.64 21.29
N LYS A 243 3.26 -7.38 21.68
CA LYS A 243 2.68 -6.80 22.90
C LYS A 243 1.28 -6.22 22.65
N ASN A 244 1.03 -5.73 21.44
CA ASN A 244 -0.18 -5.02 21.04
C ASN A 244 -0.91 -5.73 19.88
N THR A 245 -1.15 -7.03 20.03
CA THR A 245 -1.65 -7.87 18.93
C THR A 245 -2.95 -7.36 18.29
N ASP A 246 -3.90 -6.90 19.10
CA ASP A 246 -5.20 -6.43 18.60
C ASP A 246 -5.09 -5.13 17.79
N GLU A 247 -4.13 -4.26 18.14
CA GLU A 247 -3.89 -3.00 17.42
C GLU A 247 -3.28 -3.26 16.03
N PHE A 248 -2.53 -4.36 15.90
CA PHE A 248 -1.85 -4.71 14.66
C PHE A 248 -2.75 -5.48 13.68
N LEU A 249 -3.90 -6.00 14.12
CA LEU A 249 -4.79 -6.80 13.28
C LEU A 249 -5.21 -6.06 12.00
N GLY A 250 -5.07 -6.74 10.86
CA GLY A 250 -5.38 -6.22 9.53
C GLY A 250 -4.28 -5.36 8.90
N LYS A 251 -3.18 -5.07 9.62
CA LYS A 251 -2.10 -4.22 9.13
C LYS A 251 -1.04 -5.02 8.37
N THR A 252 -0.38 -4.34 7.44
CA THR A 252 0.71 -4.89 6.63
C THR A 252 1.98 -4.06 6.80
N ILE A 253 3.11 -4.75 6.93
CA ILE A 253 4.44 -4.16 6.79
C ILE A 253 5.10 -4.78 5.57
N THR A 254 5.51 -3.97 4.61
CA THR A 254 6.09 -4.41 3.33
C THR A 254 7.51 -3.87 3.18
N TRP A 255 8.42 -4.69 2.68
CA TRP A 255 9.76 -4.29 2.24
C TRP A 255 9.91 -4.58 0.75
N PHE A 256 10.30 -3.58 -0.03
CA PHE A 256 10.58 -3.71 -1.47
C PHE A 256 12.02 -4.21 -1.72
N CYS A 257 12.33 -5.33 -1.08
CA CYS A 257 13.61 -6.02 -1.23
C CYS A 257 13.49 -7.47 -0.76
N LYS A 258 14.52 -8.27 -1.07
CA LYS A 258 14.66 -9.62 -0.53
C LYS A 258 15.06 -9.59 0.94
N ALA A 259 14.24 -10.19 1.80
CA ALA A 259 14.59 -10.46 3.19
C ALA A 259 13.87 -11.72 3.71
N THR A 260 14.53 -12.54 4.51
CA THR A 260 13.91 -13.75 5.06
C THR A 260 13.15 -13.44 6.36
N LEU A 261 11.86 -13.19 6.22
CA LEU A 261 10.92 -12.91 7.33
C LEU A 261 10.40 -14.15 8.10
N HIS A 262 10.40 -15.34 7.51
CA HIS A 262 9.93 -16.58 8.14
C HIS A 262 11.08 -17.43 8.68
N ASN A 263 10.76 -18.43 9.49
CA ASN A 263 11.70 -19.47 9.94
C ASN A 263 10.95 -20.83 10.03
N ASP A 264 11.63 -21.87 10.50
CA ASP A 264 11.11 -23.24 10.58
C ASP A 264 9.82 -23.39 11.41
N SER A 265 9.47 -22.40 12.23
CA SER A 265 8.23 -22.41 13.00
C SER A 265 7.00 -21.96 12.20
N PHE A 266 7.18 -21.47 10.98
CA PHE A 266 6.08 -21.14 10.07
C PHE A 266 5.71 -22.35 9.21
N ALA A 267 4.41 -22.59 9.07
CA ALA A 267 3.91 -23.55 8.10
C ALA A 267 3.79 -22.87 6.73
N CYS A 268 4.33 -23.48 5.68
CA CYS A 268 4.05 -23.05 4.31
C CYS A 268 2.56 -23.25 4.03
N VAL A 269 1.85 -22.18 3.67
CA VAL A 269 0.43 -22.23 3.28
C VAL A 269 0.28 -22.55 1.78
N LYS A 270 1.40 -22.41 1.05
CA LYS A 270 1.63 -22.66 -0.37
C LYS A 270 0.83 -21.79 -1.37
N CYS A 271 1.63 -21.11 -2.20
CA CYS A 271 1.45 -20.70 -3.60
C CYS A 271 0.55 -21.47 -4.56
N ILE A 272 -0.32 -20.85 -5.39
CA ILE A 272 -0.11 -20.63 -6.85
C ILE A 272 -1.19 -19.67 -7.38
N GLN A 273 -0.92 -18.37 -7.39
CA GLN A 273 -1.39 -17.43 -8.41
C GLN A 273 -0.53 -16.16 -8.31
N GLU A 274 -0.03 -15.68 -9.45
CA GLU A 274 0.58 -14.34 -9.62
C GLU A 274 1.84 -14.02 -8.78
N GLY A 275 2.80 -14.96 -8.69
CA GLY A 275 4.15 -14.62 -8.24
C GLY A 275 4.35 -14.48 -6.73
N TRP A 276 3.42 -14.94 -5.89
CA TRP A 276 3.58 -14.93 -4.43
C TRP A 276 3.93 -16.30 -3.85
N ILE A 277 4.53 -16.36 -2.65
CA ILE A 277 4.57 -17.52 -1.72
C ILE A 277 4.29 -17.03 -0.30
N SER A 278 3.49 -17.76 0.47
CA SER A 278 3.15 -17.37 1.85
C SER A 278 3.33 -18.46 2.90
N TYR A 279 3.66 -18.02 4.11
CA TYR A 279 3.97 -18.81 5.30
C TYR A 279 3.17 -18.26 6.48
N ARG A 280 2.63 -19.12 7.35
CA ARG A 280 1.80 -18.70 8.48
C ARG A 280 2.29 -19.25 9.81
N LYS A 281 2.22 -18.41 10.84
CA LYS A 281 2.39 -18.77 12.24
C LYS A 281 1.39 -18.00 13.10
N GLY A 282 0.38 -18.70 13.61
CA GLY A 282 -0.70 -18.08 14.39
C GLY A 282 -1.44 -17.00 13.58
N ASN A 283 -1.40 -15.78 14.12
CA ASN A 283 -1.98 -14.55 13.58
C ASN A 283 -1.01 -13.75 12.68
N VAL A 284 0.12 -14.35 12.28
CA VAL A 284 1.09 -13.71 11.39
C VAL A 284 1.19 -14.50 10.10
N LEU A 285 0.99 -13.82 8.99
CA LEU A 285 1.26 -14.29 7.64
C LEU A 285 2.47 -13.55 7.11
N VAL A 286 3.42 -14.29 6.56
CA VAL A 286 4.55 -13.76 5.82
C VAL A 286 4.32 -14.10 4.35
N ALA A 287 4.52 -13.13 3.46
CA ALA A 287 4.44 -13.36 2.02
C ALA A 287 5.65 -12.79 1.28
N TYR A 288 5.98 -13.42 0.16
CA TYR A 288 7.11 -13.11 -0.71
C TYR A 288 6.61 -13.01 -2.12
N TYR A 289 7.06 -12.01 -2.87
CA TYR A 289 6.75 -11.81 -4.27
C TYR A 289 8.00 -11.89 -5.14
N SER A 290 7.86 -12.55 -6.28
CA SER A 290 8.85 -12.64 -7.35
C SER A 290 8.15 -12.56 -8.71
N ASP A 291 8.80 -11.92 -9.67
CA ASP A 291 8.36 -11.91 -11.07
C ASP A 291 8.61 -13.27 -11.76
N THR A 292 9.42 -14.15 -11.17
CA THR A 292 9.74 -15.46 -11.72
C THR A 292 8.58 -16.44 -11.49
N LEU A 293 7.82 -16.71 -12.55
CA LEU A 293 6.73 -17.68 -12.55
C LEU A 293 7.26 -19.11 -12.75
N ASN A 294 6.62 -20.09 -12.10
CA ASN A 294 6.89 -21.53 -12.24
C ASN A 294 8.28 -22.00 -11.76
N ALA A 295 8.92 -21.25 -10.86
CA ALA A 295 10.12 -21.66 -10.16
C ALA A 295 9.83 -22.70 -9.04
N THR A 296 10.84 -23.49 -8.68
CA THR A 296 10.86 -24.21 -7.39
C THR A 296 10.83 -23.20 -6.23
N ALA A 297 10.55 -23.65 -5.01
CA ALA A 297 10.53 -22.72 -3.86
C ALA A 297 11.90 -22.09 -3.63
N GLU A 298 12.97 -22.85 -3.85
CA GLU A 298 14.35 -22.40 -3.73
C GLU A 298 14.67 -21.34 -4.78
N GLU A 299 14.42 -21.62 -6.07
CA GLU A 299 14.60 -20.67 -7.18
C GLU A 299 13.73 -19.42 -6.99
N PHE A 300 12.48 -19.58 -6.53
CA PHE A 300 11.59 -18.46 -6.25
C PHE A 300 12.17 -17.51 -5.21
N MET A 301 12.75 -18.06 -4.13
CA MET A 301 13.35 -17.27 -3.06
C MET A 301 14.63 -16.56 -3.51
N GLU A 302 15.27 -17.01 -4.59
CA GLU A 302 16.40 -16.30 -5.21
C GLU A 302 15.99 -14.96 -5.81
N ASP A 303 14.82 -14.94 -6.47
CA ASP A 303 14.29 -13.80 -7.24
C ASP A 303 13.24 -12.96 -6.50
N VAL A 304 13.16 -13.05 -5.17
CA VAL A 304 12.23 -12.23 -4.39
C VAL A 304 12.59 -10.75 -4.51
N VAL A 305 11.62 -9.93 -4.93
CA VAL A 305 11.75 -8.47 -5.03
C VAL A 305 10.95 -7.72 -3.97
N GLN A 306 9.99 -8.40 -3.33
CA GLN A 306 9.18 -7.83 -2.26
C GLN A 306 8.84 -8.89 -1.21
N CYS A 307 8.83 -8.49 0.05
CA CYS A 307 8.39 -9.33 1.15
C CYS A 307 7.49 -8.55 2.12
N GLU A 308 6.58 -9.22 2.79
CA GLU A 308 5.63 -8.58 3.69
C GLU A 308 5.25 -9.44 4.89
N ILE A 309 4.83 -8.75 5.95
CA ILE A 309 4.17 -9.31 7.13
C ILE A 309 2.76 -8.76 7.17
N LEU A 310 1.77 -9.64 7.23
CA LEU A 310 0.37 -9.33 7.45
C LEU A 310 -0.08 -9.93 8.79
N PHE A 311 -0.74 -9.12 9.61
CA PHE A 311 -1.31 -9.53 10.89
C PHE A 311 -2.79 -9.91 10.67
N VAL A 312 -3.13 -11.19 10.89
CA VAL A 312 -4.42 -11.83 10.53
C VAL A 312 -5.16 -12.46 11.71
#